data_AF-A0A2E9II54-F1
#
_entry.id   AF-A0A2E9II54-F1
#
_cell.length_a   1.000
_cell.length_b   1.000
_cell.length_c   1.000
_cell.angle_alpha   90.00
_cell.angle_beta   90.00
_cell.angle_gamma   90.00
#
_symmetry.space_group_name_H-M   'P 1'
#
loop_
_entity.id
_entity.type
_entity.pdbx_description
1 polymer ?
#
loop_
_entity_poly.entity_id
_entity_poly.type
_entity_poly.pdbx_seq_one_letter_code
_entity_poly.pdbx_strand_id
1 'polypeptide(L)' 'MSQIGYAELIRTNAAFRRLWSASVISMLGEWFNTIALFMLIYQYTDSEFLLGILFTIRMLCFA' A
#
# COMPACT_ATOMS: atom_id res chain seq x y z
N MET A 1 11.69 -29.38 15.38
CA MET A 1 12.13 -28.01 15.04
C MET A 1 11.08 -27.04 15.58
N SER A 2 11.40 -26.17 16.54
CA SER A 2 10.45 -25.18 17.05
C SER A 2 10.18 -24.12 15.99
N GLN A 3 8.91 -23.91 15.64
CA GLN A 3 8.52 -22.86 14.70
C GLN A 3 8.82 -21.49 15.34
N ILE A 4 9.67 -20.68 14.69
CA ILE A 4 9.95 -19.32 15.13
C ILE A 4 8.77 -18.45 14.69
N GLY A 5 8.11 -17.79 15.65
CA GLY A 5 6.97 -16.92 15.36
C GLY A 5 7.39 -15.63 14.63
N TYR A 6 6.48 -15.04 13.85
CA TYR A 6 6.73 -13.78 13.14
C TYR A 6 7.16 -12.63 14.08
N ALA A 7 6.53 -12.53 15.25
CA ALA A 7 6.90 -11.54 16.26
C ALA A 7 8.33 -11.76 16.79
N GLU A 8 8.74 -13.02 16.96
CA GLU A 8 10.09 -13.39 17.34
C GLU A 8 11.09 -12.94 16.26
N LEU A 9 10.75 -13.13 14.98
CA LEU A 9 11.58 -12.74 13.84
C LEU A 9 11.82 -11.22 13.77
N ILE A 10 10.79 -10.42 13.99
CA ILE A 10 10.88 -8.95 14.03
C ILE A 10 11.76 -8.49 15.21
N ARG A 11 11.69 -9.18 16.35
CA ARG A 11 12.47 -8.81 17.55
C ARG A 11 13.93 -9.22 17.43
N THR A 12 14.20 -10.43 16.97
CA THR A 12 15.53 -11.05 16.98
C THR A 12 16.38 -10.73 15.75
N ASN A 13 15.76 -10.47 14.59
CA ASN A 13 16.47 -10.22 13.34
C ASN A 13 16.35 -8.75 12.89
N ALA A 14 17.42 -7.99 13.08
CA ALA A 14 17.48 -6.56 12.73
C ALA A 14 17.31 -6.30 11.22
N ALA A 15 17.85 -7.18 10.37
CA ALA A 15 17.72 -7.06 8.92
C ALA A 15 16.26 -7.29 8.49
N PHE A 16 15.62 -8.33 9.03
CA PHE A 16 14.20 -8.60 8.80
C PHE A 16 13.32 -7.45 9.28
N ARG A 17 13.56 -6.93 10.49
CA ARG A 17 12.82 -5.77 11.01
C ARG A 17 12.92 -4.55 10.10
N ARG A 18 14.11 -4.24 9.59
CA ARG A 18 14.31 -3.10 8.68
C ARG A 18 13.55 -3.28 7.37
N LEU A 19 13.60 -4.47 6.77
CA LEU A 19 12.85 -4.77 5.55
C LEU A 19 11.34 -4.74 5.81
N TRP A 20 10.87 -5.35 6.89
CA TRP A 20 9.47 -5.34 7.27
C TRP A 20 8.94 -3.92 7.46
N SER A 21 9.65 -3.07 8.20
CA SER A 21 9.24 -1.67 8.38
C SER A 21 9.26 -0.90 7.05
N ALA A 22 10.26 -1.13 6.20
CA ALA A 22 10.30 -0.51 4.87
C ALA A 22 9.10 -0.94 4.01
N SER A 23 8.74 -2.23 4.01
CA SER A 23 7.57 -2.73 3.31
C SER A 23 6.27 -2.12 3.83
N VAL A 24 6.12 -1.98 5.15
CA VAL A 24 4.95 -1.32 5.76
C VAL A 24 4.86 0.14 5.29
N ILE A 25 5.97 0.89 5.33
CA ILE A 25 6.00 2.29 4.88
C ILE A 25 5.68 2.39 3.38
N SER A 26 6.26 1.53 2.54
CA SER A 26 5.97 1.49 1.11
C SER A 26 4.48 1.21 0.84
N MET A 27 3.89 0.26 1.56
CA MET A 27 2.47 -0.07 1.42
C MET A 27 1.59 1.11 1.83
N LEU A 28 1.94 1.81 2.91
CA LEU A 28 1.25 3.04 3.32
C LEU A 28 1.37 4.15 2.26
N GLY A 29 2.55 4.30 1.65
CA GLY A 29 2.77 5.25 0.56
C GLY A 29 1.89 4.97 -0.67
N GLU A 30 1.76 3.71 -1.07
CA GLU A 30 0.85 3.26 -2.14
C GLU A 30 -0.61 3.64 -1.87
N TRP A 31 -1.08 3.43 -0.64
CA TRP A 31 -2.43 3.83 -0.24
C TRP A 31 -2.61 5.35 -0.28
N PHE A 32 -1.61 6.10 0.21
CA PHE A 32 -1.66 7.55 0.19
C PHE A 32 -1.67 8.12 -1.24
N ASN A 33 -0.86 7.55 -2.13
CA ASN A 33 -0.88 7.89 -3.55
C ASN A 33 -2.27 7.70 -4.18
N THR A 34 -2.96 6.62 -3.82
CA THR A 34 -4.33 6.36 -4.29
C THR A 34 -5.31 7.44 -3.82
N ILE A 35 -5.24 7.80 -2.54
CA ILE A 35 -6.10 8.85 -1.95
C ILE A 35 -5.81 10.21 -2.62
N ALA A 36 -4.53 10.54 -2.83
CA ALA A 36 -4.14 11.78 -3.50
C ALA A 36 -4.68 11.86 -4.93
N LEU A 37 -4.58 10.77 -5.70
CA LEU A 37 -5.14 10.70 -7.05
C LEU A 37 -6.67 10.82 -7.05
N PHE A 38 -7.36 10.19 -6.09
CA PHE A 38 -8.81 10.32 -5.96
C PHE A 38 -9.21 11.77 -5.69
N MET A 39 -8.54 12.44 -4.75
CA MET A 39 -8.79 13.84 -4.45
C MET A 39 -8.53 14.75 -5.66
N LEU A 40 -7.42 14.54 -6.38
CA LEU A 40 -7.10 15.34 -7.57
C LEU A 40 -8.15 15.18 -8.67
N ILE A 41 -8.53 13.94 -9.01
CA ILE A 41 -9.55 13.70 -10.05
C ILE A 41 -10.88 14.34 -9.65
N TYR A 42 -11.29 14.18 -8.39
CA TYR A 42 -12.53 14.78 -7.92
C TYR A 42 -12.46 16.31 -7.94
N GLN A 43 -11.36 16.91 -7.48
CA GLN A 43 -11.18 18.37 -7.45
C GLN A 43 -11.22 19.02 -8.85
N TYR A 44 -10.69 18.33 -9.87
CA TYR A 44 -10.57 18.90 -11.22
C TYR A 44 -11.70 18.50 -12.17
N THR A 45 -12.49 17.48 -11.85
CA THR A 45 -13.52 16.97 -12.77
C THR A 45 -14.89 16.77 -12.13
N ASP A 46 -15.00 16.85 -10.79
CA ASP A 46 -16.23 16.60 -10.02
C ASP A 46 -16.95 15.29 -10.42
N SER A 47 -16.19 14.32 -10.97
CA SER A 47 -16.75 13.12 -11.59
C SER A 47 -16.38 11.87 -10.82
N GLU A 48 -17.37 11.26 -10.18
CA GLU A 48 -17.25 9.99 -9.46
C GLU A 48 -16.98 8.81 -10.41
N PHE A 49 -17.41 8.93 -11.67
CA PHE A 49 -17.16 7.92 -12.71
C PHE A 49 -15.66 7.76 -13.00
N LEU A 50 -14.91 8.86 -13.07
CA LEU A 50 -13.46 8.82 -13.29
C LEU A 50 -12.70 8.19 -12.12
N LEU A 51 -13.21 8.33 -10.89
CA LEU A 51 -12.67 7.62 -9.72
C LEU A 51 -12.83 6.11 -9.88
N GLY A 52 -14.00 5.66 -10.35
CA GLY A 52 -14.26 4.25 -10.65
C GLY A 52 -13.36 3.68 -11.76
N ILE A 53 -13.10 4.46 -12.81
CA ILE A 53 -12.14 4.08 -13.87
C ILE A 53 -10.73 3.96 -13.29
N LEU A 54 -10.26 4.95 -12.51
CA LEU A 54 -8.93 4.92 -11.91
C LEU A 54 -8.77 3.69 -11.02
N PHE A 55 -9.76 3.39 -10.18
CA PHE A 55 -9.74 2.20 -9.33
C PHE A 55 -9.68 0.90 -10.14
N THR A 56 -10.47 0.83 -11.21
CA THR A 56 -10.49 -0.34 -12.11
C THR A 56 -9.13 -0.55 -12.79
N ILE A 57 -8.54 0.50 -13.36
CA ILE A 57 -7.21 0.44 -13.99
C ILE A 57 -6.16 0.02 -12.96
N ARG A 58 -6.21 0.60 -11.75
CA ARG A 58 -5.27 0.25 -10.69
C ARG A 58 -5.38 -1.22 -10.30
N MET A 59 -6.59 -1.76 -10.10
CA MET A 59 -6.76 -3.18 -9.80
C MET A 59 -6.33 -4.10 -10.95
N LEU A 60 -6.59 -3.70 -12.19
CA LEU A 60 -6.17 -4.44 -13.38
C LEU A 60 -4.65 -4.48 -13.54
N CYS A 61 -3.95 -3.38 -13.24
CA CYS A 61 -2.49 -3.32 -13.33
C CYS A 61 -1.77 -3.94 -12.13
N PHE A 62 -2.46 -4.18 -11.01
CA PHE A 62 -1.91 -4.84 -9.82
C PHE A 62 -2.12 -6.36 -9.78
N ALA A 63 -3.04 -6.88 -10.59
CA ALA A 63 -3.29 -8.31 -10.78
C ALA A 63 -2.38 -8.91 -11.86
#